data_AF-A0A6V8R570-F1
#
_entry.id   AF-A0A6V8R570-F1
#
_cell.length_a   1.000
_cell.length_b   1.000
_cell.length_c   1.000
_cell.angle_alpha   90.00
_cell.angle_beta   90.00
_cell.angle_gamma   90.00
#
_symmetry.space_group_name_H-M   'P 1'
#
loop_
_entity.id
_entity.type
_entity.pdbx_description
1 polymer ?
#
loop_
_entity_poly.entity_id
_entity_poly.type
_entity_poly.pdbx_seq_one_letter_code
_entity_poly.pdbx_strand_id
1 'polypeptide(L)'
;MVSNTAQDGTVTAYTWISNNHITSSGFQVLTTQPSVTLHRMTYKPNSDVNVVPTVKPVDTSFWKANEIAYGTYGNVVNGGYAYLYGLLYPSGVALARVPVNSIEDKTKYQYYVSGKWTSTKPAITNPAAAVPNAGTTGQGTFYYCNKAQSYIWIGQNNPSVWADFYISTAPSPEGPWITPYLLYSGPNGDAELPSYSLQAHHHLLRKTDDGIYLTWTQYFKPSTYNAYVTPLVYVSFV
;
A
#
# COMPACT_ATOMS: atom_id res chain seq x y z
N MET A 1 1.32 -1.59 -8.03
CA MET A 1 -0.07 -1.85 -8.45
C MET A 1 -0.11 -2.38 -9.87
N VAL A 2 -0.60 -3.60 -10.14
CA VAL A 2 -0.86 -4.04 -11.52
C VAL A 2 -2.19 -3.45 -11.99
N SER A 3 -2.19 -2.74 -13.11
CA SER A 3 -3.38 -2.08 -13.67
C SER A 3 -4.02 -2.87 -14.81
N ASN A 4 -3.22 -3.61 -15.57
CA ASN A 4 -3.66 -4.42 -16.69
C ASN A 4 -2.68 -5.56 -16.95
N THR A 5 -3.20 -6.72 -17.30
CA THR A 5 -2.47 -7.84 -17.91
C THR A 5 -3.18 -8.17 -19.21
N ALA A 6 -2.53 -7.90 -20.34
CA ALA A 6 -3.08 -8.19 -21.66
C ALA A 6 -3.04 -9.70 -21.97
N GLN A 7 -3.75 -10.12 -23.02
CA GLN A 7 -3.83 -11.52 -23.44
C GLN A 7 -2.48 -12.10 -23.86
N ASP A 8 -1.57 -11.26 -24.37
CA ASP A 8 -0.20 -11.64 -24.72
C ASP A 8 0.74 -11.71 -23.51
N GLY A 9 0.22 -11.54 -22.29
CA GLY A 9 0.99 -11.50 -21.05
C GLY A 9 1.69 -10.17 -20.78
N THR A 10 1.52 -9.16 -21.62
CA THR A 10 2.05 -7.81 -21.34
C THR A 10 1.39 -7.25 -20.08
N VAL A 11 2.20 -6.86 -19.10
CA VAL A 11 1.75 -6.28 -17.82
C VAL A 11 2.06 -4.78 -17.79
N THR A 12 1.08 -3.98 -17.40
CA THR A 12 1.28 -2.58 -17.03
C THR A 12 1.00 -2.38 -15.55
N ALA A 13 1.97 -1.80 -14.85
CA ALA A 13 1.89 -1.55 -13.42
C ALA A 13 2.35 -0.12 -13.09
N TYR A 14 1.91 0.38 -11.94
CA TYR A 14 2.25 1.72 -11.45
C TYR A 14 2.68 1.68 -9.99
N THR A 15 3.54 2.63 -9.63
CA THR A 15 3.92 2.91 -8.24
C THR A 15 4.14 4.41 -8.05
N TRP A 16 3.89 4.88 -6.83
CA TRP A 16 4.07 6.26 -6.40
C TRP A 16 5.21 6.31 -5.40
N ILE A 17 6.27 7.05 -5.71
CA ILE A 17 7.49 7.09 -4.90
C ILE A 17 7.71 8.52 -4.40
N SER A 18 7.74 8.69 -3.09
CA SER A 18 7.98 9.99 -2.45
C SER A 18 9.41 10.46 -2.66
N ASN A 19 9.56 11.74 -3.03
CA ASN A 19 10.85 12.40 -3.25
C ASN A 19 11.44 12.87 -1.91
N ASN A 20 11.69 11.92 -1.01
CA ASN A 20 12.25 12.19 0.32
C ASN A 20 13.72 12.62 0.21
N HIS A 21 14.08 13.64 0.99
CA HIS A 21 15.46 14.06 1.20
C HIS A 21 15.73 14.13 2.70
N ILE A 22 16.90 13.68 3.12
CA ILE A 22 17.33 13.67 4.52
C ILE A 22 18.57 14.55 4.70
N THR A 23 18.74 15.12 5.89
CA THR A 23 19.99 15.81 6.25
C THR A 23 21.16 14.84 6.23
N SER A 24 22.33 15.31 5.77
CA SER A 24 23.55 14.49 5.69
C SER A 24 24.14 14.15 7.05
N SER A 25 23.86 14.94 8.10
CA SER A 25 24.47 14.80 9.43
C SER A 25 23.52 14.28 10.52
N GLY A 26 22.20 14.27 10.29
CA GLY A 26 21.22 13.97 11.34
C GLY A 26 20.07 13.04 10.94
N PHE A 27 20.08 12.53 9.69
CA PHE A 27 19.02 11.67 9.14
C PHE A 27 17.60 12.25 9.32
N GLN A 28 17.48 13.57 9.39
CA GLN A 28 16.20 14.26 9.55
C GLN A 28 15.58 14.50 8.18
N VAL A 29 14.28 14.24 8.05
CA VAL A 29 13.54 14.52 6.82
C VAL A 29 13.49 16.04 6.59
N LEU A 30 13.94 16.50 5.41
CA LEU A 30 13.96 17.92 5.05
C LEU A 30 12.59 18.48 4.69
N THR A 31 11.69 17.63 4.22
CA THR A 31 10.32 18.01 3.84
C THR A 31 9.38 16.93 4.34
N THR A 32 8.63 17.21 5.40
CA THR A 32 7.73 16.24 6.05
C THR A 32 6.69 15.66 5.09
N GLN A 33 6.27 16.43 4.08
CA GLN A 33 5.30 16.04 3.05
C GLN A 33 5.87 16.35 1.66
N PRO A 34 6.82 15.53 1.16
CA PRO A 34 7.50 15.79 -0.10
C PRO A 34 6.56 15.57 -1.30
N SER A 35 6.97 16.02 -2.48
CA SER A 35 6.32 15.62 -3.72
C SER A 35 6.51 14.13 -4.00
N VAL A 36 5.70 13.58 -4.91
CA VAL A 36 5.69 12.16 -5.25
C VAL A 36 5.76 11.98 -6.75
N THR A 37 6.68 11.13 -7.20
CA THR A 37 6.82 10.73 -8.60
C THR A 37 5.91 9.55 -8.91
N LEU A 38 5.10 9.64 -9.97
CA LEU A 38 4.41 8.50 -10.56
C LEU A 38 5.36 7.77 -11.50
N HIS A 39 5.54 6.47 -11.29
CA HIS A 39 6.30 5.60 -12.17
C HIS A 39 5.38 4.60 -12.86
N ARG A 40 5.62 4.40 -14.15
CA ARG A 40 5.02 3.31 -14.94
C ARG A 40 6.04 2.21 -15.12
N MET A 41 5.62 1.00 -14.84
CA MET A 41 6.32 -0.23 -15.17
C MET A 41 5.59 -0.93 -16.32
N THR A 42 6.35 -1.41 -17.30
CA THR A 42 5.82 -2.26 -18.37
C THR A 42 6.70 -3.47 -18.53
N TYR A 43 6.07 -4.65 -18.45
CA TYR A 43 6.71 -5.93 -18.73
C TYR A 43 6.06 -6.49 -19.99
N LYS A 44 6.88 -6.83 -20.98
CA LYS A 44 6.43 -7.48 -22.21
C LYS A 44 7.19 -8.81 -22.33
N PRO A 45 6.53 -9.95 -22.11
CA PRO A 45 7.20 -11.24 -22.24
C PRO A 45 7.65 -11.46 -23.68
N ASN A 46 8.76 -12.18 -23.85
CA ASN A 46 9.26 -12.63 -25.15
C ASN A 46 9.99 -13.97 -24.97
N SER A 47 10.71 -14.44 -26.00
CA SER A 47 11.45 -15.70 -25.95
C SER A 47 12.66 -15.69 -25.01
N ASP A 48 13.13 -14.51 -24.58
CA ASP A 48 14.20 -14.39 -23.60
C ASP A 48 13.61 -14.51 -22.19
N VAL A 49 13.97 -15.61 -21.51
CA VAL A 49 13.55 -15.88 -20.14
C VAL A 49 14.08 -14.88 -19.11
N ASN A 50 15.07 -14.06 -19.49
CA ASN A 50 15.67 -13.04 -18.64
C ASN A 50 15.12 -11.64 -18.91
N VAL A 51 14.08 -11.50 -19.75
CA VAL A 51 13.47 -10.20 -19.98
C VAL A 51 12.92 -9.62 -18.67
N VAL A 52 13.33 -8.40 -18.35
CA VAL A 52 12.91 -7.70 -17.12
C VAL A 52 11.96 -6.53 -17.44
N PRO A 53 11.12 -6.11 -16.49
CA PRO A 53 10.26 -4.96 -16.68
C PRO A 53 11.06 -3.67 -16.90
N THR A 54 10.56 -2.78 -17.77
CA THR A 54 11.07 -1.41 -17.89
C THR A 54 10.29 -0.48 -16.97
N VAL A 55 10.98 0.41 -16.26
CA VAL A 55 10.37 1.43 -15.37
C VAL A 55 10.73 2.82 -15.88
N LYS A 56 9.76 3.73 -15.96
CA LYS A 56 9.96 5.13 -16.34
C LYS A 56 9.13 6.07 -15.45
N PRO A 57 9.65 7.25 -15.09
CA PRO A 57 8.82 8.30 -14.49
C PRO A 57 7.81 8.81 -15.53
N VAL A 58 6.56 8.96 -15.10
CA VAL A 58 5.48 9.58 -15.89
C VAL A 58 5.42 11.07 -15.57
N ASP A 59 5.44 11.42 -14.29
CA ASP A 59 5.44 12.79 -13.76
C ASP A 59 6.22 12.78 -12.44
N THR A 60 7.28 13.57 -12.37
CA THR A 60 8.21 13.67 -11.22
C THR A 60 7.63 14.46 -10.04
N SER A 61 6.45 15.05 -10.20
CA SER A 61 5.69 15.75 -9.17
C SER A 61 4.20 15.46 -9.35
N PHE A 62 3.86 14.18 -9.48
CA PHE A 62 2.49 13.73 -9.67
C PHE A 62 1.59 14.19 -8.51
N TRP A 63 2.02 13.95 -7.28
CA TRP A 63 1.50 14.68 -6.12
C TRP A 63 2.52 15.75 -5.74
N LYS A 64 2.06 16.99 -5.56
CA LYS A 64 2.94 18.07 -5.13
C LYS A 64 3.23 17.96 -3.63
N ALA A 65 4.26 18.66 -3.18
CA ALA A 65 4.52 18.78 -1.74
C ALA A 65 3.29 19.34 -1.00
N ASN A 66 3.05 18.85 0.20
CA ASN A 66 1.87 19.16 1.04
C ASN A 66 0.50 18.75 0.44
N GLU A 67 0.48 17.88 -0.57
CA GLU A 67 -0.75 17.25 -1.05
C GLU A 67 -0.88 15.83 -0.49
N ILE A 68 -2.11 15.30 -0.46
CA ILE A 68 -2.33 13.89 -0.13
C ILE A 68 -1.71 13.05 -1.25
N ALA A 69 -0.73 12.23 -0.87
CA ALA A 69 -0.04 11.32 -1.76
C ALA A 69 -0.85 10.03 -1.98
N TYR A 70 -1.93 10.09 -2.77
CA TYR A 70 -2.75 8.89 -3.02
C TYR A 70 -1.96 7.78 -3.73
N GLY A 71 -2.06 6.56 -3.21
CA GLY A 71 -1.39 5.36 -3.74
C GLY A 71 -0.09 5.00 -3.02
N THR A 72 0.49 5.91 -2.22
CA THR A 72 1.72 5.63 -1.45
C THR A 72 1.45 4.83 -0.18
N TYR A 73 0.28 5.01 0.45
CA TYR A 73 -0.10 4.24 1.64
C TYR A 73 -0.62 2.85 1.26
N GLY A 74 -1.32 2.75 0.14
CA GLY A 74 -1.89 1.50 -0.33
C GLY A 74 -2.69 1.67 -1.61
N ASN A 75 -2.96 0.57 -2.30
CA ASN A 75 -3.75 0.58 -3.51
C ASN A 75 -4.39 -0.79 -3.76
N VAL A 76 -5.51 -0.80 -4.49
CA VAL A 76 -6.18 -2.00 -4.96
C VAL A 76 -6.87 -1.70 -6.29
N VAL A 77 -6.81 -2.65 -7.23
CA VAL A 77 -7.57 -2.57 -8.49
C VAL A 77 -8.75 -3.52 -8.40
N ASN A 78 -9.96 -2.99 -8.61
CA ASN A 78 -11.18 -3.78 -8.68
C ASN A 78 -12.24 -3.04 -9.51
N GLY A 79 -13.11 -3.77 -10.22
CA GLY A 79 -14.23 -3.17 -10.95
C GLY A 79 -13.85 -2.10 -11.98
N GLY A 80 -12.66 -2.20 -12.60
CA GLY A 80 -12.18 -1.23 -13.60
C GLY A 80 -11.61 0.09 -13.02
N TYR A 81 -11.54 0.21 -11.69
CA TYR A 81 -10.94 1.34 -11.00
C TYR A 81 -9.68 0.93 -10.23
N ALA A 82 -8.70 1.83 -10.20
CA ALA A 82 -7.66 1.84 -9.20
C ALA A 82 -8.13 2.68 -8.02
N TYR A 83 -8.20 2.07 -6.83
CA TYR A 83 -8.46 2.72 -5.56
C TYR A 83 -7.13 2.97 -4.86
N LEU A 84 -6.87 4.22 -4.50
CA LEU A 84 -5.56 4.71 -4.09
C LEU A 84 -5.70 5.35 -2.71
N TYR A 85 -5.10 4.73 -1.70
CA TYR A 85 -5.11 5.21 -0.33
C TYR A 85 -3.89 6.11 -0.09
N GLY A 86 -4.09 7.22 0.61
CA GLY A 86 -3.05 8.16 1.03
C GLY A 86 -3.27 8.60 2.47
N LEU A 87 -2.27 9.23 3.07
CA LEU A 87 -2.37 9.71 4.45
C LEU A 87 -2.74 11.20 4.51
N LEU A 88 -3.63 11.53 5.45
CA LEU A 88 -3.89 12.90 5.89
C LEU A 88 -2.84 13.33 6.90
N TYR A 89 -2.76 14.64 7.13
CA TYR A 89 -1.94 15.24 8.18
C TYR A 89 -2.82 16.00 9.18
N PRO A 90 -2.68 15.76 10.50
CA PRO A 90 -1.67 14.93 11.16
C PRO A 90 -1.95 13.42 11.15
N SER A 91 -3.19 12.99 10.91
CA SER A 91 -3.56 11.56 10.90
C SER A 91 -4.84 11.33 10.11
N GLY A 92 -5.01 10.09 9.64
CA GLY A 92 -6.16 9.63 8.87
C GLY A 92 -5.76 9.07 7.52
N VAL A 93 -6.64 8.24 6.95
CA VAL A 93 -6.45 7.65 5.62
C VAL A 93 -7.49 8.27 4.70
N ALA A 94 -7.04 8.82 3.58
CA ALA A 94 -7.91 9.33 2.52
C ALA A 94 -7.90 8.39 1.32
N LEU A 95 -8.96 8.46 0.51
CA LEU A 95 -9.14 7.62 -0.67
C LEU A 95 -9.39 8.44 -1.93
N ALA A 96 -8.72 8.06 -3.00
CA ALA A 96 -9.03 8.47 -4.37
C ALA A 96 -9.32 7.24 -5.23
N ARG A 97 -10.02 7.46 -6.36
CA ARG A 97 -10.17 6.46 -7.42
C ARG A 97 -9.92 7.08 -8.79
N VAL A 98 -9.49 6.24 -9.72
CA VAL A 98 -9.32 6.60 -11.13
C VAL A 98 -9.59 5.38 -12.00
N PRO A 99 -10.22 5.50 -13.18
CA PRO A 99 -10.28 4.39 -14.13
C PRO A 99 -8.88 3.86 -14.45
N VAL A 100 -8.70 2.54 -14.52
CA VAL A 100 -7.36 1.93 -14.69
C VAL A 100 -6.64 2.36 -15.97
N ASN A 101 -7.37 2.74 -17.01
CA ASN A 101 -6.83 3.27 -18.27
C ASN A 101 -6.51 4.78 -18.23
N SER A 102 -6.73 5.43 -17.09
CA SER A 102 -6.59 6.88 -16.91
C SER A 102 -5.66 7.25 -15.74
N ILE A 103 -4.86 6.30 -15.22
CA ILE A 103 -3.99 6.51 -14.05
C ILE A 103 -3.04 7.70 -14.24
N GLU A 104 -2.55 7.92 -15.46
CA GLU A 104 -1.60 9.01 -15.77
C GLU A 104 -2.28 10.39 -15.86
N ASP A 105 -3.62 10.45 -15.94
CA ASP A 105 -4.40 11.70 -16.08
C ASP A 105 -5.07 12.11 -14.76
N LYS A 106 -4.47 13.07 -14.05
CA LYS A 106 -4.99 13.61 -12.78
C LYS A 106 -6.40 14.21 -12.91
N THR A 107 -6.84 14.64 -14.09
CA THR A 107 -8.16 15.25 -14.27
C THR A 107 -9.30 14.23 -14.17
N LYS A 108 -8.98 12.93 -14.27
CA LYS A 108 -9.94 11.81 -14.14
C LYS A 108 -10.09 11.30 -12.73
N TYR A 109 -9.29 11.80 -11.78
CA TYR A 109 -9.32 11.34 -10.41
C TYR A 109 -10.57 11.85 -9.69
N GLN A 110 -11.14 10.99 -8.86
CA GLN A 110 -12.19 11.33 -7.92
C GLN A 110 -11.71 11.04 -6.50
N TYR A 111 -12.12 11.88 -5.56
CA TYR A 111 -11.70 11.85 -4.16
C TYR A 111 -12.93 11.59 -3.30
N TYR A 112 -12.80 10.74 -2.29
CA TYR A 112 -13.88 10.47 -1.35
C TYR A 112 -13.85 11.47 -0.21
N VAL A 113 -14.88 12.32 -0.12
CA VAL A 113 -14.99 13.41 0.87
C VAL A 113 -16.42 13.48 1.37
N SER A 114 -16.61 13.48 2.70
CA SER A 114 -17.93 13.56 3.35
C SER A 114 -18.95 12.54 2.82
N GLY A 115 -18.51 11.30 2.60
CA GLY A 115 -19.38 10.23 2.11
C GLY A 115 -19.69 10.27 0.61
N LYS A 116 -18.99 11.11 -0.17
CA LYS A 116 -19.28 11.32 -1.60
C LYS A 116 -18.01 11.37 -2.43
N TRP A 117 -18.11 10.90 -3.67
CA TRP A 117 -17.05 11.07 -4.67
C TRP A 117 -17.14 12.48 -5.30
N THR A 118 -16.02 13.19 -5.32
CA THR A 118 -15.88 14.54 -5.90
C THR A 118 -14.64 14.64 -6.79
N SER A 119 -14.64 15.52 -7.80
CA SER A 119 -13.45 15.83 -8.60
C SER A 119 -12.52 16.84 -7.93
N THR A 120 -12.97 17.49 -6.84
CA THR A 120 -12.18 18.48 -6.11
C THR A 120 -11.29 17.78 -5.09
N LYS A 121 -9.97 17.90 -5.28
CA LYS A 121 -8.99 17.34 -4.36
C LYS A 121 -9.08 18.03 -2.99
N PRO A 122 -9.25 17.29 -1.87
CA PRO A 122 -9.25 17.89 -0.54
C PRO A 122 -7.83 18.33 -0.14
N ALA A 123 -7.76 19.30 0.77
CA ALA A 123 -6.50 19.62 1.45
C ALA A 123 -6.03 18.44 2.31
N ILE A 124 -4.72 18.27 2.50
CA ILE A 124 -4.14 17.19 3.32
C ILE A 124 -4.59 17.23 4.79
N THR A 125 -5.05 18.38 5.26
CA THR A 125 -5.58 18.61 6.60
C THR A 125 -7.10 18.47 6.71
N ASN A 126 -7.80 18.12 5.63
CA ASN A 126 -9.26 18.04 5.64
C ASN A 126 -9.74 16.73 6.30
N PRO A 127 -10.30 16.76 7.52
CA PRO A 127 -10.74 15.55 8.21
C PRO A 127 -11.94 14.88 7.52
N ALA A 128 -12.72 15.61 6.73
CA ALA A 128 -13.85 15.04 5.98
C ALA A 128 -13.41 14.09 4.85
N ALA A 129 -12.13 14.09 4.48
CA ALA A 129 -11.58 13.13 3.53
C ALA A 129 -11.17 11.79 4.18
N ALA A 130 -11.26 11.68 5.51
CA ALA A 130 -10.89 10.46 6.21
C ALA A 130 -11.89 9.32 5.92
N VAL A 131 -11.35 8.15 5.58
CA VAL A 131 -12.07 6.88 5.52
C VAL A 131 -11.83 6.16 6.85
N PRO A 132 -12.83 6.08 7.74
CA PRO A 132 -12.66 5.43 9.04
C PRO A 132 -12.21 3.98 8.88
N ASN A 133 -11.27 3.54 9.72
CA ASN A 133 -10.78 2.16 9.82
C ASN A 133 -10.15 1.55 8.55
N ALA A 134 -9.91 2.33 7.49
CA ALA A 134 -9.20 1.87 6.29
C ALA A 134 -7.69 1.74 6.57
N GLY A 135 -7.32 0.78 7.41
CA GLY A 135 -6.00 0.64 7.99
C GLY A 135 -5.78 1.50 9.23
N THR A 136 -4.52 1.64 9.62
CA THR A 136 -4.07 2.15 10.93
C THR A 136 -3.09 3.31 10.84
N THR A 137 -2.90 3.88 9.64
CA THR A 137 -1.81 4.81 9.28
C THR A 137 -0.38 4.28 9.43
N GLY A 138 -0.20 2.99 9.74
CA GLY A 138 1.10 2.32 9.79
C GLY A 138 1.59 1.87 8.41
N GLN A 139 1.78 0.57 8.22
CA GLN A 139 2.07 -0.05 6.92
C GLN A 139 1.09 -1.19 6.69
N GLY A 140 0.84 -1.56 5.43
CA GLY A 140 0.01 -2.71 5.14
C GLY A 140 -0.28 -2.90 3.66
N THR A 141 -1.03 -3.95 3.38
CA THR A 141 -1.45 -4.33 2.03
C THR A 141 -2.96 -4.25 1.93
N PHE A 142 -3.45 -3.56 0.90
CA PHE A 142 -4.85 -3.56 0.50
C PHE A 142 -5.05 -4.53 -0.66
N TYR A 143 -6.11 -5.31 -0.63
CA TYR A 143 -6.51 -6.17 -1.75
C TYR A 143 -8.01 -6.45 -1.72
N TYR A 144 -8.54 -6.93 -2.84
CA TYR A 144 -9.93 -7.40 -2.93
C TYR A 144 -9.94 -8.92 -2.93
N CYS A 145 -10.68 -9.53 -2.02
CA CYS A 145 -10.85 -10.97 -1.91
C CYS A 145 -12.14 -11.40 -2.62
N ASN A 146 -12.01 -12.04 -3.79
CA ASN A 146 -13.16 -12.55 -4.54
C ASN A 146 -13.97 -13.60 -3.76
N LYS A 147 -13.33 -14.45 -2.96
CA LYS A 147 -14.04 -15.48 -2.19
C LYS A 147 -14.95 -14.88 -1.11
N ALA A 148 -14.47 -13.83 -0.44
CA ALA A 148 -15.21 -13.13 0.61
C ALA A 148 -16.07 -11.97 0.08
N GLN A 149 -15.94 -11.62 -1.21
CA GLN A 149 -16.53 -10.43 -1.82
C GLN A 149 -16.23 -9.14 -1.01
N SER A 150 -15.00 -9.03 -0.50
CA SER A 150 -14.64 -8.00 0.47
C SER A 150 -13.27 -7.38 0.17
N TYR A 151 -13.15 -6.08 0.41
CA TYR A 151 -11.88 -5.38 0.50
C TYR A 151 -11.23 -5.70 1.84
N ILE A 152 -9.94 -5.98 1.82
CA ILE A 152 -9.17 -6.37 2.99
C ILE A 152 -7.93 -5.48 3.07
N TRP A 153 -7.65 -5.02 4.29
CA TRP A 153 -6.37 -4.45 4.69
C TRP A 153 -5.74 -5.37 5.73
N ILE A 154 -4.48 -5.75 5.52
CA ILE A 154 -3.67 -6.42 6.54
C ILE A 154 -2.37 -5.65 6.72
N GLY A 155 -2.03 -5.29 7.95
CA GLY A 155 -0.86 -4.46 8.21
C GLY A 155 -0.53 -4.27 9.68
N GLN A 156 0.46 -3.44 9.93
CA GLN A 156 0.94 -3.11 11.27
C GLN A 156 0.22 -1.87 11.79
N ASN A 157 -0.10 -1.83 13.08
CA ASN A 157 -0.65 -0.64 13.72
C ASN A 157 0.42 0.46 13.87
N ASN A 158 0.09 1.73 13.67
CA ASN A 158 1.00 2.84 13.98
C ASN A 158 0.92 3.19 15.48
N PRO A 159 2.04 3.45 16.20
CA PRO A 159 3.45 3.41 15.79
C PRO A 159 4.16 2.10 16.17
N SER A 160 3.45 0.96 16.14
CA SER A 160 4.02 -0.33 16.55
C SER A 160 5.23 -0.71 15.68
N VAL A 161 6.22 -1.32 16.32
CA VAL A 161 7.42 -1.89 15.70
C VAL A 161 7.50 -3.42 15.90
N TRP A 162 6.37 -4.03 16.27
CA TRP A 162 6.23 -5.47 16.51
C TRP A 162 5.63 -6.18 15.30
N ALA A 163 5.90 -7.47 15.13
CA ALA A 163 5.33 -8.32 14.08
C ALA A 163 3.84 -8.67 14.33
N ASP A 164 3.04 -7.68 14.74
CA ASP A 164 1.60 -7.79 14.95
C ASP A 164 0.86 -7.35 13.69
N PHE A 165 0.23 -8.32 13.04
CA PHE A 165 -0.59 -8.12 11.86
C PHE A 165 -2.04 -7.93 12.29
N TYR A 166 -2.58 -6.76 11.97
CA TYR A 166 -3.98 -6.41 12.13
C TYR A 166 -4.71 -6.60 10.81
N ILE A 167 -5.99 -6.94 10.87
CA ILE A 167 -6.88 -7.05 9.72
C ILE A 167 -8.08 -6.11 9.86
N SER A 168 -8.46 -5.48 8.74
CA SER A 168 -9.74 -4.79 8.58
C SER A 168 -10.36 -5.18 7.24
N THR A 169 -11.69 -5.17 7.18
CA THR A 169 -12.46 -5.57 6.01
C THR A 169 -13.60 -4.59 5.73
N ALA A 170 -14.00 -4.49 4.46
CA ALA A 170 -15.10 -3.66 4.01
C ALA A 170 -15.84 -4.27 2.80
N PRO A 171 -17.13 -3.95 2.61
CA PRO A 171 -17.86 -4.33 1.39
C PRO A 171 -17.48 -3.45 0.17
N SER A 172 -17.06 -2.20 0.43
CA SER A 172 -16.66 -1.21 -0.59
C SER A 172 -15.32 -0.57 -0.21
N PRO A 173 -14.57 0.01 -1.16
CA PRO A 173 -13.23 0.55 -0.87
C PRO A 173 -13.28 1.77 0.06
N GLU A 174 -14.38 2.54 0.04
CA GLU A 174 -14.68 3.63 0.97
C GLU A 174 -15.28 3.17 2.31
N GLY A 175 -15.47 1.87 2.51
CA GLY A 175 -16.06 1.30 3.72
C GLY A 175 -17.55 0.94 3.62
N PRO A 176 -18.23 0.73 4.76
CA PRO A 176 -17.68 0.84 6.11
C PRO A 176 -16.60 -0.21 6.37
N TRP A 177 -15.41 0.24 6.77
CA TRP A 177 -14.35 -0.65 7.24
C TRP A 177 -14.59 -0.99 8.70
N ILE A 178 -14.48 -2.27 9.05
CA ILE A 178 -14.56 -2.69 10.45
C ILE A 178 -13.32 -2.23 11.22
N THR A 179 -13.44 -2.02 12.53
CA THR A 179 -12.30 -1.67 13.39
C THR A 179 -11.20 -2.72 13.22
N PRO A 180 -9.93 -2.32 12.94
CA PRO A 180 -8.84 -3.28 12.82
C PRO A 180 -8.66 -4.09 14.11
N TYR A 181 -8.50 -5.41 13.97
CA TYR A 181 -8.23 -6.30 15.09
C TYR A 181 -7.01 -7.19 14.79
N LEU A 182 -6.35 -7.68 15.84
CA LEU A 182 -5.16 -8.52 15.69
C LEU A 182 -5.52 -9.84 15.01
N LEU A 183 -4.88 -10.11 13.89
CA LEU A 183 -5.00 -11.35 13.12
C LEU A 183 -3.93 -12.37 13.54
N TYR A 184 -2.67 -11.91 13.63
CA TYR A 184 -1.52 -12.79 13.86
C TYR A 184 -0.36 -12.02 14.48
N SER A 185 0.40 -12.68 15.35
CA SER A 185 1.66 -12.16 15.89
C SER A 185 2.81 -13.09 15.51
N GLY A 186 3.77 -12.56 14.75
CA GLY A 186 4.98 -13.27 14.37
C GLY A 186 6.10 -13.12 15.40
N PRO A 187 7.13 -14.00 15.35
CA PRO A 187 8.35 -13.78 16.09
C PRO A 187 9.07 -12.49 15.67
N ASN A 188 9.63 -11.82 16.67
CA ASN A 188 10.36 -10.57 16.54
C ASN A 188 11.87 -10.81 16.62
N GLY A 189 12.66 -9.85 16.10
CA GLY A 189 14.06 -9.73 16.49
C GLY A 189 14.24 -9.15 17.89
N ASP A 190 15.48 -8.94 18.32
CA ASP A 190 15.84 -8.43 19.65
C ASP A 190 16.51 -7.04 19.65
N ALA A 191 16.56 -6.37 18.49
CA ALA A 191 17.00 -4.99 18.35
C ALA A 191 15.89 -3.96 18.67
N GLU A 192 16.22 -2.66 18.62
CA GLU A 192 15.28 -1.56 18.94
C GLU A 192 14.11 -1.41 17.96
N LEU A 193 14.29 -1.83 16.70
CA LEU A 193 13.24 -1.95 15.69
C LEU A 193 13.03 -3.44 15.38
N PRO A 194 12.45 -4.20 16.32
CA PRO A 194 12.50 -5.65 16.29
C PRO A 194 11.80 -6.25 15.07
N SER A 195 10.80 -5.55 14.51
CA SER A 195 10.14 -5.93 13.26
C SER A 195 9.66 -4.74 12.40
N TYR A 196 9.79 -4.87 11.08
CA TYR A 196 9.26 -3.89 10.11
C TYR A 196 8.95 -4.54 8.75
N SER A 197 8.50 -3.77 7.75
CA SER A 197 8.11 -4.26 6.40
C SER A 197 7.04 -5.36 6.40
N LEU A 198 6.04 -5.25 7.27
CA LEU A 198 4.92 -6.20 7.34
C LEU A 198 4.10 -6.16 6.03
N GLN A 199 3.98 -7.29 5.35
CA GLN A 199 3.27 -7.42 4.07
C GLN A 199 2.41 -8.68 4.02
N ALA A 200 1.26 -8.57 3.34
CA ALA A 200 0.40 -9.71 3.04
C ALA A 200 0.43 -10.03 1.55
N HIS A 201 0.55 -11.31 1.21
CA HIS A 201 0.81 -11.79 -0.15
C HIS A 201 -0.36 -12.55 -0.74
N HIS A 202 -1.47 -11.85 -0.98
CA HIS A 202 -2.68 -12.45 -1.53
C HIS A 202 -2.47 -13.08 -2.92
N HIS A 203 -1.43 -12.66 -3.66
CA HIS A 203 -1.10 -13.17 -4.99
C HIS A 203 -0.40 -14.54 -4.97
N LEU A 204 0.10 -14.99 -3.81
CA LEU A 204 0.66 -16.33 -3.62
C LEU A 204 -0.42 -17.38 -3.34
N LEU A 205 -1.66 -16.93 -3.11
CA LEU A 205 -2.77 -17.82 -2.77
C LEU A 205 -3.24 -18.62 -3.97
N ARG A 206 -3.43 -19.92 -3.74
CA ARG A 206 -4.15 -20.83 -4.63
C ARG A 206 -5.65 -20.64 -4.42
N LYS A 207 -6.45 -21.06 -5.41
CA LYS A 207 -7.93 -20.98 -5.33
C LYS A 207 -8.52 -21.73 -4.13
N THR A 208 -7.85 -22.78 -3.67
CA THR A 208 -8.27 -23.63 -2.56
C THR A 208 -7.83 -23.10 -1.20
N ASP A 209 -6.94 -22.12 -1.15
CA ASP A 209 -6.42 -21.61 0.11
C ASP A 209 -7.52 -20.85 0.87
N ASP A 210 -7.43 -20.90 2.19
CA ASP A 210 -8.34 -20.35 3.18
C ASP A 210 -7.61 -19.50 4.23
N GLY A 211 -6.45 -18.98 3.84
CA GLY A 211 -5.57 -18.20 4.68
C GLY A 211 -4.85 -17.10 3.90
N ILE A 212 -3.76 -16.60 4.49
CA ILE A 212 -2.93 -15.55 3.89
C ILE A 212 -1.45 -15.83 4.13
N TYR A 213 -0.62 -15.57 3.12
CA TYR A 213 0.83 -15.54 3.28
C TYR A 213 1.27 -14.19 3.84
N LEU A 214 2.06 -14.18 4.91
CA LEU A 214 2.57 -12.98 5.56
C LEU A 214 4.10 -12.99 5.59
N THR A 215 4.71 -11.82 5.39
CA THR A 215 6.15 -11.61 5.60
C THR A 215 6.41 -10.36 6.41
N TRP A 216 7.55 -10.35 7.09
CA TRP A 216 8.10 -9.18 7.78
C TRP A 216 9.60 -9.33 7.89
N THR A 217 10.30 -8.26 8.25
CA THR A 217 11.73 -8.28 8.55
C THR A 217 11.92 -8.30 10.05
N GLN A 218 12.74 -9.22 10.55
CA GLN A 218 13.25 -9.26 11.92
C GLN A 218 14.63 -8.62 11.98
N TYR A 219 14.85 -7.73 12.93
CA TYR A 219 16.16 -7.13 13.18
C TYR A 219 16.73 -7.59 14.51
N PHE A 220 17.87 -8.26 14.44
CA PHE A 220 18.59 -8.76 15.60
C PHE A 220 19.78 -7.86 15.93
N LYS A 221 20.15 -7.82 17.21
CA LYS A 221 21.42 -7.25 17.63
C LYS A 221 22.56 -8.05 16.98
N PRO A 222 23.68 -7.41 16.60
CA PRO A 222 24.84 -8.11 16.05
C PRO A 222 25.37 -9.23 16.95
N SER A 223 25.19 -9.11 18.27
CA SER A 223 25.56 -10.14 19.27
C SER A 223 24.70 -11.40 19.21
N THR A 224 23.48 -11.30 18.68
CA THR A 224 22.50 -12.40 18.62
C THR A 224 22.55 -13.03 17.23
N TYR A 225 22.42 -12.21 16.19
CA TYR A 225 22.51 -12.65 14.80
C TYR A 225 22.82 -11.46 13.89
N ASN A 226 23.95 -11.50 13.18
CA ASN A 226 24.39 -10.38 12.34
C ASN A 226 23.80 -10.42 10.92
N ALA A 227 22.47 -10.55 10.82
CA ALA A 227 21.72 -10.48 9.57
C ALA A 227 20.24 -10.20 9.83
N TYR A 228 19.55 -9.76 8.78
CA TYR A 228 18.09 -9.67 8.76
C TYR A 228 17.49 -11.04 8.42
N VAL A 229 16.38 -11.39 9.09
CA VAL A 229 15.59 -12.57 8.75
C VAL A 229 14.24 -12.10 8.23
N THR A 230 13.79 -12.66 7.11
CA THR A 230 12.47 -12.36 6.53
C THR A 230 11.62 -13.62 6.47
N PRO A 231 10.84 -13.93 7.52
CA PRO A 231 9.95 -15.09 7.49
C PRO A 231 8.87 -14.95 6.41
N LEU A 232 8.47 -16.08 5.84
CA LEU A 232 7.25 -16.24 5.05
C LEU A 232 6.41 -17.31 5.73
N VAL A 233 5.24 -16.93 6.24
CA VAL A 233 4.33 -17.84 6.95
C VAL A 233 2.97 -17.87 6.25
N TYR A 234 2.30 -19.01 6.31
CA TYR A 234 0.90 -19.14 5.93
C TYR A 234 0.04 -19.13 7.20
N VAL A 235 -0.90 -18.18 7.29
CA VAL A 235 -1.86 -18.08 8.40
C VAL A 235 -3.22 -18.56 7.93
N SER A 236 -3.69 -19.67 8.48
CA SER A 236 -5.03 -20.22 8.25
C SER A 236 -6.11 -19.34 8.90
N PHE A 237 -7.27 -19.17 8.25
CA PHE A 237 -8.44 -18.56 8.88
C PHE A 237 -9.43 -19.59 9.47
N VAL A 238 -9.18 -20.89 9.28
CA VAL A 238 -9.90 -21.98 9.93
C VAL A 238 -9.20 -22.46 11.20
#